data_AF-E4N6X5-F1
#
_entry.id   AF-E4N6X5-F1
#
_cell.length_a   1.000
_cell.length_b   1.000
_cell.length_c   1.000
_cell.angle_alpha   90.00
_cell.angle_beta   90.00
_cell.angle_gamma   90.00
#
_symmetry.space_group_name_H-M   'P 1'
#
loop_
_entity.id
_entity.type
_entity.pdbx_description
1 polymer ?
#
loop_
_entity_poly.entity_id
_entity_poly.type
_entity_poly.pdbx_seq_one_letter_code
_entity_poly.pdbx_strand_id
1 'polypeptide(L)'
;MSAEPQRAHPAPHTSAPHRSTPHEPPLYEVLLGLTRASPDGLPPRSGFRRLRPAAPVPVGAGATPWASAQLAVRAVFEAWSGDFAVLAGELERLRLPERCARLVASAAAALPVADPAAARAAGRLLAAQGRSLPAVAAGIALLGRFGTAADVPLLSLLGTANALHAPAVAALERLEEAAGPAGPDGRAAAVLHLTVRGERATVGPLLRVLRSADHRVRRKALLGLPADLPTVDPADARRILEAFDAAALLDAFPHDTLLVAATGRLLVRTAAACDPADLLACRAAPGLYARVVGRAGTLVPRFEHVALLLSLAHDLDSGTAALLPGHSPVRRSALLAELGRVLAEPAWTAVVAAIGRRPGAAARTGWVRRAGHRLFEAPAPAGRFRIAVVEPDPARPGRSEARLLVDGLPLVPRLFPHGPTLGPAELLDGGPPSGGGPLRASREPQAVRLAEASCGEACCGALWVTVRRVAGEVRWSDFRHHEHAAPLPGVAALRFDARDYDAELARAGRHDDDGGDRLGGGGPGRGVPAAGAGPVADPGGGAVHGDGVGARRDPRPALGPPGHPAPLPDR
;
A
#
# COMPACT_ATOMS: atom_id res chain seq x y z
N MET A 1 41.01 27.55 81.34
CA MET A 1 41.18 28.12 79.98
C MET A 1 41.16 26.98 78.98
N SER A 2 39.97 26.68 78.45
CA SER A 2 39.79 25.76 77.32
C SER A 2 38.76 26.40 76.40
N ALA A 3 39.14 26.56 75.13
CA ALA A 3 38.37 27.24 74.09
C ALA A 3 37.39 26.27 73.42
N GLU A 4 36.15 26.71 73.25
CA GLU A 4 35.10 26.03 72.49
C GLU A 4 34.68 26.96 71.33
N PRO A 5 34.80 26.55 70.06
CA PRO A 5 34.50 27.41 68.93
C PRO A 5 33.01 27.36 68.58
N GLN A 6 32.38 28.53 68.54
CA GLN A 6 31.02 28.75 68.05
C GLN A 6 30.87 28.30 66.59
N ARG A 7 29.91 27.40 66.34
CA ARG A 7 29.49 26.99 64.99
C ARG A 7 28.69 28.11 64.33
N ALA A 8 29.14 28.55 63.16
CA ALA A 8 28.44 29.51 62.31
C ALA A 8 27.22 28.86 61.63
N HIS A 9 26.07 29.56 61.67
CA HIS A 9 24.87 29.22 60.92
C HIS A 9 25.08 29.42 59.40
N PRO A 10 24.65 28.49 58.54
CA PRO A 10 24.67 28.70 57.10
C PRO A 10 23.58 29.69 56.69
N ALA A 11 23.96 30.67 55.86
CA ALA A 11 23.06 31.65 55.27
C ALA A 11 22.00 30.99 54.36
N PRO A 12 20.78 31.54 54.28
CA PRO A 12 19.73 30.99 53.43
C PRO A 12 20.13 31.08 51.95
N HIS A 13 20.19 29.93 51.28
CA HIS A 13 20.33 29.85 49.84
C HIS A 13 19.12 30.54 49.17
N THR A 14 19.33 31.73 48.62
CA THR A 14 18.43 32.37 47.67
C THR A 14 18.26 31.46 46.45
N SER A 15 17.12 30.76 46.38
CA SER A 15 16.70 30.00 45.21
C SER A 15 16.65 30.92 43.99
N ALA A 16 17.54 30.70 43.03
CA ALA A 16 17.48 31.38 41.75
C ALA A 16 16.10 31.12 41.10
N PRO A 17 15.42 32.14 40.57
CA PRO A 17 14.12 31.94 39.93
C PRO A 17 14.26 30.93 38.80
N HIS A 18 13.45 29.87 38.84
CA HIS A 18 13.29 28.93 37.73
C HIS A 18 13.08 29.74 36.46
N ARG A 19 14.10 29.80 35.59
CA ARG A 19 13.95 30.34 34.24
C ARG A 19 12.89 29.48 33.57
N SER A 20 11.68 30.02 33.41
CA SER A 20 10.62 29.42 32.62
C SER A 20 11.23 29.06 31.28
N THR A 21 11.38 27.75 31.03
CA THR A 21 11.85 27.28 29.74
C THR A 21 10.90 27.83 28.68
N PRO A 22 11.39 28.40 27.57
CA PRO A 22 10.53 28.93 26.53
C PRO A 22 9.53 27.84 26.13
N HIS A 23 8.24 28.15 26.26
CA HIS A 23 7.18 27.19 25.94
C HIS A 23 7.35 26.74 24.49
N GLU A 24 7.58 25.45 24.29
CA GLU A 24 7.69 24.89 22.94
C GLU A 24 6.38 25.12 22.17
N PRO A 25 6.46 25.52 20.89
CA PRO A 25 5.28 25.74 20.07
C PRO A 25 4.54 24.40 19.80
N PRO A 26 3.20 24.44 19.63
CA PRO A 26 2.43 23.30 19.15
C PRO A 26 2.95 22.75 17.82
N LEU A 27 2.84 21.44 17.61
CA LEU A 27 3.30 20.80 16.36
C LEU A 27 2.57 21.32 15.12
N TYR A 28 1.31 21.72 15.27
CA TYR A 28 0.53 22.36 14.22
C TYR A 28 1.19 23.64 13.70
N GLU A 29 1.62 24.53 14.60
CA GLU A 29 2.26 25.80 14.24
C GLU A 29 3.63 25.56 13.57
N VAL A 30 4.39 24.61 14.08
CA VAL A 30 5.67 24.19 13.48
C VAL A 30 5.45 23.71 12.04
N LEU A 31 4.48 22.81 11.82
CA LEU A 31 4.15 22.28 10.48
C LEU A 31 3.60 23.36 9.55
N LEU A 32 2.81 24.30 10.07
CA LEU A 32 2.31 25.44 9.31
C LEU A 32 3.47 26.33 8.84
N GLY A 33 4.42 26.62 9.72
CA GLY A 33 5.64 27.37 9.38
C GLY A 33 6.49 26.66 8.32
N LEU A 34 6.73 25.35 8.49
CA LEU A 34 7.48 24.54 7.54
C LEU A 34 6.80 24.46 6.16
N THR A 35 5.48 24.36 6.13
CA THR A 35 4.71 24.30 4.87
C THR A 35 4.75 25.64 4.15
N ARG A 36 4.62 26.76 4.86
CA ARG A 36 4.74 28.12 4.30
C ARG A 36 6.16 28.42 3.78
N ALA A 37 7.17 27.85 4.43
CA ALA A 37 8.56 27.99 4.00
C ALA A 37 8.91 27.12 2.78
N SER A 38 8.06 26.15 2.41
CA SER A 38 8.30 25.31 1.24
C SER A 38 8.01 26.07 -0.06
N PRO A 39 8.90 26.07 -1.07
CA PRO A 39 8.74 26.85 -2.30
C PRO A 39 7.44 26.58 -3.07
N ASP A 40 6.96 25.34 -3.03
CA ASP A 40 5.74 24.89 -3.70
C ASP A 40 4.57 24.68 -2.72
N GLY A 41 4.78 24.97 -1.44
CA GLY A 41 3.84 24.65 -0.36
C GLY A 41 3.65 23.15 -0.14
N LEU A 42 4.57 22.31 -0.60
CA LEU A 42 4.51 20.85 -0.43
C LEU A 42 5.60 20.36 0.55
N PRO A 43 5.32 19.34 1.37
CA PRO A 43 6.33 18.75 2.24
C PRO A 43 7.40 17.99 1.44
N PRO A 44 8.59 17.75 2.01
CA PRO A 44 9.61 16.85 1.42
C PRO A 44 9.04 15.45 1.13
N ARG A 45 9.70 14.69 0.24
CA ARG A 45 9.31 13.30 -0.02
C ARG A 45 9.35 12.51 1.30
N SER A 46 8.29 11.73 1.55
CA SER A 46 8.02 11.05 2.84
C SER A 46 7.61 11.97 4.00
N GLY A 47 7.26 13.23 3.75
CA GLY A 47 6.81 14.16 4.77
C GLY A 47 7.94 14.70 5.66
N PHE A 48 7.60 15.65 6.54
CA PHE A 48 8.54 16.20 7.51
C PHE A 48 8.91 15.13 8.55
N ARG A 49 10.21 14.78 8.63
CA ARG A 49 10.74 13.71 9.51
C ARG A 49 11.28 14.22 10.85
N ARG A 50 11.67 15.48 10.94
CA ARG A 50 12.26 16.07 12.16
C ARG A 50 11.42 17.28 12.54
N LEU A 51 10.35 17.03 13.29
CA LEU A 51 9.55 18.12 13.85
C LEU A 51 10.25 18.77 15.04
N ARG A 52 11.19 18.04 15.67
CA ARG A 52 11.97 18.50 16.81
C ARG A 52 13.43 18.05 16.70
N PRO A 53 14.38 18.84 17.24
CA PRO A 53 15.70 18.32 17.56
C PRO A 53 15.51 17.14 18.53
N ALA A 54 16.11 15.98 18.24
CA ALA A 54 16.02 14.85 19.15
C ALA A 54 16.62 15.28 20.50
N ALA A 55 15.81 15.27 21.55
CA ALA A 55 16.38 15.26 22.89
C ALA A 55 17.33 14.04 22.96
N PRO A 56 18.54 14.18 23.53
CA PRO A 56 19.46 13.06 23.64
C PRO A 56 18.73 11.92 24.34
N VAL A 57 18.50 10.83 23.59
CA VAL A 57 17.91 9.62 24.15
C VAL A 57 18.93 9.10 25.18
N PRO A 58 18.53 8.87 26.43
CA PRO A 58 19.43 8.28 27.41
C PRO A 58 20.01 6.99 26.83
N VAL A 59 21.33 6.95 26.65
CA VAL A 59 22.05 5.77 26.18
C VAL A 59 21.78 4.66 27.19
N GLY A 60 21.03 3.63 26.80
CA GLY A 60 20.62 2.53 27.68
C GLY A 60 19.11 2.34 27.84
N ALA A 61 18.27 3.28 27.38
CA ALA A 61 16.83 3.03 27.26
C ALA A 61 16.60 2.07 26.07
N GLY A 62 16.60 0.77 26.35
CA GLY A 62 16.22 -0.26 25.38
C GLY A 62 14.91 0.12 24.70
N ALA A 63 14.79 -0.16 23.39
CA ALA A 63 13.57 0.10 22.66
C ALA A 63 12.40 -0.52 23.43
N THR A 64 11.49 0.32 23.95
CA THR A 64 10.30 -0.18 24.63
C THR A 64 9.64 -1.20 23.73
N PRO A 65 9.52 -2.48 24.18
CA PRO A 65 8.87 -3.50 23.38
C PRO A 65 7.48 -3.00 22.98
N TRP A 66 7.08 -3.24 21.73
CA TRP A 66 5.82 -2.76 21.19
C TRP A 66 4.62 -3.10 22.10
N ALA A 67 4.63 -4.31 22.68
CA ALA A 67 3.62 -4.76 23.65
C ALA A 67 3.55 -3.90 24.92
N SER A 68 4.69 -3.47 25.46
CA SER A 68 4.73 -2.60 26.64
C SER A 68 4.21 -1.20 26.35
N ALA A 69 4.55 -0.65 25.17
CA ALA A 69 3.97 0.61 24.72
C ALA A 69 2.45 0.50 24.56
N GLN A 70 1.95 -0.62 24.04
CA GLN A 70 0.51 -0.87 23.87
C GLN A 70 -0.23 -0.91 25.21
N LEU A 71 0.32 -1.62 26.20
CA LEU A 71 -0.25 -1.67 27.55
C LEU A 71 -0.26 -0.30 28.22
N ALA A 72 0.84 0.45 28.12
CA ALA A 72 0.94 1.78 28.73
C ALA A 72 -0.06 2.78 28.11
N VAL A 73 -0.17 2.80 26.78
CA VAL A 73 -1.15 3.62 26.06
C VAL A 73 -2.58 3.25 26.51
N ARG A 74 -2.88 1.95 26.56
CA ARG A 74 -4.19 1.47 26.99
C ARG A 74 -4.52 1.89 28.42
N ALA A 75 -3.59 1.78 29.36
CA ALA A 75 -3.77 2.18 30.75
C ALA A 75 -4.09 3.68 30.90
N VAL A 76 -3.38 4.55 30.15
CA VAL A 76 -3.68 6.00 30.14
C VAL A 76 -5.11 6.27 29.67
N PHE A 77 -5.57 5.53 28.67
CA PHE A 77 -6.91 5.69 28.12
C PHE A 77 -8.01 5.07 29.01
N GLU A 78 -7.73 3.99 29.72
CA GLU A 78 -8.65 3.38 30.70
C GLU A 78 -8.80 4.23 31.96
N ALA A 79 -7.75 4.93 32.37
CA ALA A 79 -7.76 5.84 33.54
C ALA A 79 -8.31 7.25 33.20
N TRP A 80 -8.67 7.51 31.95
CA TRP A 80 -9.06 8.84 31.50
C TRP A 80 -10.42 9.27 32.09
N SER A 81 -10.42 10.41 32.77
CA SER A 81 -11.57 10.94 33.52
C SER A 81 -12.46 11.90 32.73
N GLY A 82 -12.16 12.17 31.46
CA GLY A 82 -12.84 13.18 30.64
C GLY A 82 -12.03 14.48 30.43
N ASP A 83 -10.98 14.72 31.22
CA ASP A 83 -10.12 15.91 31.07
C ASP A 83 -9.00 15.65 30.04
N PHE A 84 -8.99 16.46 28.98
CA PHE A 84 -8.06 16.29 27.87
C PHE A 84 -6.71 16.97 28.06
N ALA A 85 -6.61 17.97 28.95
CA ALA A 85 -5.31 18.53 29.34
C ALA A 85 -4.52 17.51 30.16
N VAL A 86 -5.21 16.79 31.04
CA VAL A 86 -4.64 15.66 31.80
C VAL A 86 -4.20 14.55 30.85
N LEU A 87 -5.07 14.14 29.91
CA LEU A 87 -4.73 13.11 28.91
C LEU A 87 -3.49 13.49 28.08
N ALA A 88 -3.40 14.74 27.62
CA ALA A 88 -2.23 15.23 26.88
C ALA A 88 -0.95 15.10 27.71
N GLY A 89 -0.99 15.55 28.98
CA GLY A 89 0.12 15.46 29.90
C GLY A 89 0.53 14.03 30.26
N GLU A 90 -0.42 13.09 30.35
CA GLU A 90 -0.13 11.66 30.55
C GLU A 90 0.55 11.05 29.31
N LEU A 91 0.02 11.29 28.10
CA LEU A 91 0.61 10.81 26.86
C LEU A 91 2.03 11.37 26.63
N GLU A 92 2.26 12.64 27.02
CA GLU A 92 3.59 13.26 26.99
C GLU A 92 4.57 12.62 27.97
N ARG A 93 4.10 12.27 29.17
CA ARG A 93 4.91 11.59 30.20
C ARG A 93 5.39 10.21 29.77
N LEU A 94 4.64 9.50 28.91
CA LEU A 94 5.05 8.19 28.39
C LEU A 94 6.31 8.25 27.51
N ARG A 95 6.69 9.43 26.99
CA ARG A 95 7.87 9.62 26.11
C ARG A 95 7.97 8.59 24.98
N LEU A 96 6.83 8.23 24.39
CA LEU A 96 6.78 7.19 23.37
C LEU A 96 7.56 7.62 22.12
N PRO A 97 8.29 6.70 21.47
CA PRO A 97 8.98 7.00 20.23
C PRO A 97 7.98 7.29 19.11
N GLU A 98 8.40 8.04 18.09
CA GLU A 98 7.52 8.49 16.99
C GLU A 98 6.75 7.35 16.32
N ARG A 99 7.38 6.17 16.21
CA ARG A 99 6.77 4.94 15.66
C ARG A 99 5.51 4.49 16.40
N CYS A 100 5.30 4.90 17.65
CA CYS A 100 4.13 4.58 18.45
C CYS A 100 2.92 5.48 18.14
N ALA A 101 3.04 6.51 17.29
CA ALA A 101 1.89 7.37 16.94
C ALA A 101 0.70 6.57 16.39
N ARG A 102 0.95 5.54 15.57
CA ARG A 102 -0.11 4.64 15.06
C ARG A 102 -0.81 3.86 16.17
N LEU A 103 -0.05 3.37 17.14
CA LEU A 103 -0.57 2.64 18.28
C LEU A 103 -1.48 3.53 19.13
N VAL A 104 -1.03 4.75 19.43
CA VAL A 104 -1.82 5.75 20.18
C VAL A 104 -3.09 6.10 19.42
N ALA A 105 -3.01 6.36 18.12
CA ALA A 105 -4.18 6.62 17.29
C ALA A 105 -5.16 5.44 17.28
N SER A 106 -4.67 4.20 17.20
CA SER A 106 -5.51 3.00 17.26
C SER A 106 -6.22 2.85 18.59
N ALA A 107 -5.52 3.08 19.71
CA ALA A 107 -6.12 2.99 21.05
C ALA A 107 -7.17 4.09 21.27
N ALA A 108 -6.86 5.33 20.89
CA ALA A 108 -7.80 6.44 20.94
C ALA A 108 -9.05 6.18 20.08
N ALA A 109 -8.87 5.59 18.90
CA ALA A 109 -9.98 5.22 18.02
C ALA A 109 -10.88 4.12 18.60
N ALA A 110 -10.44 3.35 19.59
CA ALA A 110 -11.23 2.29 20.25
C ALA A 110 -11.94 2.75 21.53
N LEU A 111 -11.71 3.98 21.99
CA LEU A 111 -12.30 4.49 23.23
C LEU A 111 -13.83 4.47 23.22
N PRO A 112 -14.51 3.99 24.27
CA PRO A 112 -15.91 4.32 24.48
C PRO A 112 -16.03 5.81 24.78
N VAL A 113 -16.90 6.52 24.06
CA VAL A 113 -17.11 7.96 24.25
C VAL A 113 -18.61 8.20 24.41
N ALA A 114 -19.00 8.75 25.55
CA ALA A 114 -20.39 9.07 25.87
C ALA A 114 -20.87 10.36 25.18
N ASP A 115 -19.99 11.37 25.05
CA ASP A 115 -20.30 12.66 24.42
C ASP A 115 -19.40 12.90 23.17
N PRO A 116 -19.95 12.67 21.96
CA PRO A 116 -19.25 12.93 20.71
C PRO A 116 -18.81 14.39 20.51
N ALA A 117 -19.55 15.36 21.04
CA ALA A 117 -19.23 16.79 20.88
C ALA A 117 -18.02 17.17 21.74
N ALA A 118 -17.98 16.72 22.99
CA ALA A 118 -16.83 16.88 23.87
C ALA A 118 -15.58 16.19 23.30
N ALA A 119 -15.69 14.96 22.80
CA ALA A 119 -14.59 14.26 22.16
C ALA A 119 -14.08 14.94 20.89
N ARG A 120 -14.99 15.55 20.09
CA ARG A 120 -14.59 16.38 18.94
C ARG A 120 -13.82 17.62 19.38
N ALA A 121 -14.34 18.39 20.33
CA ALA A 121 -13.70 19.61 20.83
C ALA A 121 -12.29 19.32 21.35
N ALA A 122 -12.14 18.20 22.03
CA ALA A 122 -10.86 17.72 22.49
C ALA A 122 -9.93 17.20 21.40
N GLY A 123 -10.48 16.49 20.42
CA GLY A 123 -9.73 16.10 19.22
C GLY A 123 -9.09 17.32 18.56
N ARG A 124 -9.84 18.43 18.44
CA ARG A 124 -9.33 19.72 17.94
C ARG A 124 -8.24 20.28 18.85
N LEU A 125 -8.47 20.30 20.16
CA LEU A 125 -7.50 20.82 21.13
C LEU A 125 -6.17 20.05 21.07
N LEU A 126 -6.22 18.71 21.14
CA LEU A 126 -5.06 17.84 21.06
C LEU A 126 -4.34 17.95 19.71
N ALA A 127 -5.08 18.03 18.61
CA ALA A 127 -4.48 18.14 17.28
C ALA A 127 -3.84 19.52 17.03
N ALA A 128 -4.47 20.61 17.47
CA ALA A 128 -4.00 21.97 17.24
C ALA A 128 -2.95 22.44 18.26
N GLN A 129 -3.12 22.09 19.55
CA GLN A 129 -2.26 22.55 20.64
C GLN A 129 -1.28 21.47 21.14
N GLY A 130 -1.43 20.23 20.70
CA GLY A 130 -0.55 19.13 21.07
C GLY A 130 0.90 19.43 20.73
N ARG A 131 1.78 19.27 21.73
CA ARG A 131 3.22 19.49 21.59
C ARG A 131 3.96 18.18 21.27
N SER A 132 3.36 17.03 21.58
CA SER A 132 3.94 15.71 21.29
C SER A 132 3.19 14.96 20.19
N LEU A 133 3.92 14.08 19.49
CA LEU A 133 3.34 13.20 18.48
C LEU A 133 2.23 12.28 19.04
N PRO A 134 2.37 11.65 20.23
CA PRO A 134 1.29 10.90 20.86
C PRO A 134 0.01 11.70 21.08
N ALA A 135 0.11 12.91 21.66
CA ALA A 135 -1.06 13.76 21.91
C ALA A 135 -1.77 14.14 20.60
N VAL A 136 -1.00 14.57 19.59
CA VAL A 136 -1.56 14.91 18.26
C VAL A 136 -2.16 13.68 17.57
N ALA A 137 -1.53 12.51 17.67
CA ALA A 137 -2.06 11.27 17.10
C ALA A 137 -3.39 10.84 17.74
N ALA A 138 -3.53 11.01 19.06
CA ALA A 138 -4.80 10.82 19.76
C ALA A 138 -5.87 11.82 19.26
N GLY A 139 -5.50 13.09 19.11
CA GLY A 139 -6.37 14.12 18.55
C GLY A 139 -6.86 13.79 17.13
N ILE A 140 -5.96 13.38 16.24
CA ILE A 140 -6.28 12.92 14.89
C ILE A 140 -7.26 11.75 14.91
N ALA A 141 -7.05 10.77 15.79
CA ALA A 141 -7.92 9.60 15.88
C ALA A 141 -9.34 9.93 16.34
N LEU A 142 -9.47 10.81 17.34
CA LEU A 142 -10.76 11.33 17.81
C LEU A 142 -11.48 12.12 16.71
N LEU A 143 -10.77 13.00 16.00
CA LEU A 143 -11.32 13.75 14.87
C LEU A 143 -11.74 12.83 13.72
N GLY A 144 -11.01 11.75 13.46
CA GLY A 144 -11.44 10.76 12.46
C GLY A 144 -12.71 9.99 12.85
N ARG A 145 -13.16 10.02 14.11
CA ARG A 145 -14.41 9.37 14.57
C ARG A 145 -15.56 10.35 14.74
N PHE A 146 -15.26 11.53 15.28
CA PHE A 146 -16.27 12.49 15.70
C PHE A 146 -16.18 13.83 14.98
N GLY A 147 -15.13 14.06 14.18
CA GLY A 147 -14.91 15.29 13.45
C GLY A 147 -15.95 15.55 12.36
N THR A 148 -15.73 16.64 11.64
CA THR A 148 -16.58 17.17 10.59
C THR A 148 -15.71 17.63 9.41
N ALA A 149 -16.32 18.04 8.30
CA ALA A 149 -15.57 18.62 7.17
C ALA A 149 -14.68 19.82 7.59
N ALA A 150 -15.09 20.59 8.60
CA ALA A 150 -14.28 21.70 9.13
C ALA A 150 -12.91 21.27 9.70
N ASP A 151 -12.75 19.98 10.02
CA ASP A 151 -11.52 19.42 10.58
C ASP A 151 -10.52 18.96 9.50
N VAL A 152 -10.95 18.89 8.23
CA VAL A 152 -10.12 18.43 7.09
C VAL A 152 -8.84 19.25 6.90
N PRO A 153 -8.84 20.61 6.95
CA PRO A 153 -7.61 21.38 6.80
C PRO A 153 -6.58 21.10 7.89
N LEU A 154 -7.04 20.94 9.14
CA LEU A 154 -6.18 20.62 10.28
C LEU A 154 -5.54 19.24 10.11
N LEU A 155 -6.35 18.22 9.78
CA LEU A 155 -5.87 16.85 9.54
C LEU A 155 -4.90 16.77 8.35
N SER A 156 -5.21 17.49 7.26
CA SER A 156 -4.37 17.54 6.06
C SER A 156 -2.99 18.12 6.37
N LEU A 157 -2.92 19.22 7.12
CA LEU A 157 -1.63 19.81 7.51
C LEU A 157 -0.84 18.88 8.43
N LEU A 158 -1.47 18.33 9.46
CA LEU A 158 -0.79 17.44 10.41
C LEU A 158 -0.27 16.17 9.73
N GLY A 159 -1.02 15.64 8.77
CA GLY A 159 -0.64 14.47 7.98
C GLY A 159 0.58 14.67 7.07
N THR A 160 1.09 15.90 6.92
CA THR A 160 2.36 16.17 6.22
C THR A 160 3.59 15.74 7.03
N ALA A 161 3.43 15.52 8.34
CA ALA A 161 4.44 14.87 9.16
C ALA A 161 4.47 13.36 8.91
N ASN A 162 5.67 12.79 8.72
CA ASN A 162 5.81 11.36 8.39
C ASN A 162 5.14 10.44 9.43
N ALA A 163 5.36 10.72 10.72
CA ALA A 163 4.84 9.92 11.83
C ALA A 163 3.31 10.00 11.97
N LEU A 164 2.69 11.11 11.55
CA LEU A 164 1.24 11.34 11.65
C LEU A 164 0.49 11.04 10.35
N HIS A 165 1.22 10.80 9.26
CA HIS A 165 0.66 10.62 7.92
C HIS A 165 -0.41 9.53 7.85
N ALA A 166 -0.09 8.31 8.28
CA ALA A 166 -1.03 7.19 8.20
C ALA A 166 -2.28 7.40 9.10
N PRO A 167 -2.15 7.83 10.38
CA PRO A 167 -3.30 8.23 11.19
C PRO A 167 -4.17 9.32 10.54
N ALA A 168 -3.56 10.34 9.95
CA ALA A 168 -4.29 11.45 9.32
C ALA A 168 -5.05 11.01 8.08
N VAL A 169 -4.44 10.19 7.20
CA VAL A 169 -5.13 9.61 6.04
C VAL A 169 -6.31 8.76 6.49
N ALA A 170 -6.13 7.88 7.48
CA ALA A 170 -7.22 7.05 8.00
C ALA A 170 -8.35 7.86 8.67
N ALA A 171 -8.02 9.00 9.28
CA ALA A 171 -9.02 9.92 9.84
C ALA A 171 -9.81 10.64 8.73
N LEU A 172 -9.13 11.13 7.69
CA LEU A 172 -9.76 11.76 6.53
C LEU A 172 -10.67 10.78 5.78
N GLU A 173 -10.23 9.56 5.53
CA GLU A 173 -11.06 8.54 4.85
C GLU A 173 -12.38 8.28 5.58
N ARG A 174 -12.36 8.28 6.92
CA ARG A 174 -13.56 8.12 7.76
C ARG A 174 -14.48 9.34 7.69
N LEU A 175 -13.94 10.55 7.68
CA LEU A 175 -14.73 11.77 7.51
C LEU A 175 -15.39 11.82 6.12
N GLU A 176 -14.66 11.44 5.09
CA GLU A 176 -15.18 11.31 3.72
C GLU A 176 -16.27 10.24 3.64
N GLU A 177 -16.16 9.14 4.40
CA GLU A 177 -17.20 8.12 4.49
C GLU A 177 -18.49 8.67 5.08
N ALA A 178 -18.35 9.37 6.21
CA ALA A 178 -19.47 9.95 6.94
C ALA A 178 -20.17 11.06 6.14
N ALA A 179 -19.42 11.81 5.33
CA ALA A 179 -19.96 12.86 4.46
C ALA A 179 -20.64 12.30 3.20
N GLY A 180 -20.29 11.08 2.77
CA GLY A 180 -20.77 10.48 1.54
C GLY A 180 -20.17 11.10 0.25
N PRO A 181 -20.60 10.63 -0.94
CA PRO A 181 -19.98 10.97 -2.22
C PRO A 181 -20.16 12.44 -2.65
N ALA A 182 -21.09 13.19 -2.04
CA ALA A 182 -21.36 14.59 -2.37
C ALA A 182 -20.61 15.59 -1.46
N GLY A 183 -19.77 15.12 -0.54
CA GLY A 183 -19.01 15.97 0.35
C GLY A 183 -17.99 16.83 -0.42
N PRO A 184 -17.85 18.14 -0.12
CA PRO A 184 -16.92 19.04 -0.81
C PRO A 184 -15.45 18.60 -0.69
N ASP A 185 -15.13 17.76 0.30
CA ASP A 185 -13.78 17.32 0.65
C ASP A 185 -13.55 15.81 0.46
N GLY A 186 -14.35 15.12 -0.37
CA GLY A 186 -14.31 13.66 -0.63
C GLY A 186 -13.00 13.08 -1.22
N ARG A 187 -11.91 13.84 -1.19
CA ARG A 187 -10.61 13.55 -1.82
C ARG A 187 -9.40 13.96 -0.98
N ALA A 188 -9.61 14.53 0.21
CA ALA A 188 -8.55 15.05 1.05
C ALA A 188 -7.54 13.97 1.46
N ALA A 189 -8.00 12.77 1.79
CA ALA A 189 -7.14 11.63 2.13
C ALA A 189 -6.20 11.27 0.97
N ALA A 190 -6.75 11.17 -0.24
CA ALA A 190 -6.01 10.83 -1.44
C ALA A 190 -5.01 11.92 -1.84
N VAL A 191 -5.42 13.19 -1.78
CA VAL A 191 -4.53 14.34 -2.03
C VAL A 191 -3.38 14.37 -1.02
N LEU A 192 -3.67 14.13 0.27
CA LEU A 192 -2.64 14.07 1.32
C LEU A 192 -1.65 12.92 1.07
N HIS A 193 -2.15 11.73 0.72
CA HIS A 193 -1.29 10.58 0.40
C HIS A 193 -0.35 10.90 -0.76
N LEU A 194 -0.88 11.37 -1.88
CA LEU A 194 -0.10 11.75 -3.05
C LEU A 194 0.91 12.86 -2.75
N THR A 195 0.56 13.79 -1.85
CA THR A 195 1.44 14.88 -1.42
C THR A 195 2.66 14.39 -0.63
N VAL A 196 2.48 13.36 0.21
CA VAL A 196 3.53 12.90 1.15
C VAL A 196 4.31 11.70 0.62
N ARG A 197 3.61 10.75 -0.02
CA ARG A 197 4.15 9.44 -0.44
C ARG A 197 4.36 9.35 -1.95
N GLY A 198 3.57 10.08 -2.73
CA GLY A 198 3.62 10.05 -4.18
C GLY A 198 5.00 10.36 -4.74
N GLU A 199 5.37 9.67 -5.81
CA GLU A 199 6.61 9.95 -6.52
C GLU A 199 6.54 11.35 -7.17
N ARG A 200 7.37 12.28 -6.67
CA ARG A 200 7.31 13.71 -7.06
C ARG A 200 7.41 13.95 -8.57
N ALA A 201 8.21 13.16 -9.29
CA ALA A 201 8.36 13.29 -10.74
C ALA A 201 7.02 13.03 -11.46
N THR A 202 6.25 12.07 -10.96
CA THR A 202 4.98 11.64 -11.54
C THR A 202 3.79 12.46 -11.00
N VAL A 203 3.77 12.69 -9.69
CA VAL A 203 2.62 13.23 -8.96
C VAL A 203 2.66 14.75 -8.81
N GLY A 204 3.83 15.38 -8.85
CA GLY A 204 4.00 16.84 -8.67
C GLY A 204 3.17 17.70 -9.64
N PRO A 205 3.14 17.41 -10.95
CA PRO A 205 2.25 18.09 -11.90
C PRO A 205 0.76 17.92 -11.58
N LEU A 206 0.36 16.75 -11.08
CA LEU A 206 -1.03 16.44 -10.74
C LEU A 206 -1.51 17.24 -9.52
N LEU A 207 -0.68 17.34 -8.47
CA LEU A 207 -1.04 18.04 -7.22
C LEU A 207 -1.41 19.52 -7.46
N ARG A 208 -0.73 20.18 -8.41
CA ARG A 208 -1.05 21.57 -8.78
C ARG A 208 -2.44 21.69 -9.39
N VAL A 209 -2.84 20.70 -10.19
CA VAL A 209 -4.13 20.66 -10.88
C VAL A 209 -5.27 20.25 -9.96
N LEU A 210 -5.00 19.43 -8.94
CA LEU A 210 -6.02 18.96 -8.00
C LEU A 210 -6.70 20.10 -7.23
N ARG A 211 -6.07 21.29 -7.11
CA ARG A 211 -6.70 22.49 -6.55
C ARG A 211 -7.77 23.11 -7.45
N SER A 212 -7.78 22.79 -8.75
CA SER A 212 -8.77 23.31 -9.70
C SER A 212 -10.10 22.58 -9.57
N ALA A 213 -11.20 23.34 -9.55
CA ALA A 213 -12.55 22.80 -9.68
C ALA A 213 -12.86 22.33 -11.12
N ASP A 214 -12.13 22.84 -12.13
CA ASP A 214 -12.39 22.58 -13.54
C ASP A 214 -12.06 21.13 -13.95
N HIS A 215 -13.10 20.40 -14.36
CA HIS A 215 -13.01 19.05 -14.90
C HIS A 215 -12.10 18.95 -16.14
N ARG A 216 -12.01 19.98 -16.98
CA ARG A 216 -11.17 19.97 -18.19
C ARG A 216 -9.68 20.00 -17.84
N VAL A 217 -9.31 20.79 -16.84
CA VAL A 217 -7.92 20.87 -16.36
C VAL A 217 -7.53 19.53 -15.70
N ARG A 218 -8.40 18.99 -14.85
CA ARG A 218 -8.21 17.68 -14.22
C ARG A 218 -8.10 16.54 -15.24
N ARG A 219 -9.00 16.51 -16.22
CA ARG A 219 -8.95 15.59 -17.36
C ARG A 219 -7.61 15.67 -18.08
N LYS A 220 -7.17 16.87 -18.49
CA LYS A 220 -5.90 17.06 -19.21
C LYS A 220 -4.71 16.53 -18.39
N ALA A 221 -4.69 16.77 -17.08
CA ALA A 221 -3.63 16.27 -16.21
C ALA A 221 -3.65 14.73 -16.09
N LEU A 222 -4.83 14.12 -15.94
CA LEU A 222 -4.95 12.65 -15.88
C LEU A 222 -4.50 11.98 -17.19
N LEU A 223 -4.84 12.58 -18.34
CA LEU A 223 -4.38 12.11 -19.65
C LEU A 223 -2.89 12.32 -19.89
N GLY A 224 -2.27 13.27 -19.18
CA GLY A 224 -0.83 13.54 -19.24
C GLY A 224 0.01 12.54 -18.43
N LEU A 225 -0.61 11.63 -17.69
CA LEU A 225 0.10 10.53 -17.05
C LEU A 225 0.81 9.66 -18.10
N PRO A 226 2.04 9.19 -17.83
CA PRO A 226 2.72 8.24 -18.70
C PRO A 226 1.81 7.05 -19.04
N ALA A 227 1.77 6.67 -20.31
CA ALA A 227 1.04 5.47 -20.73
C ALA A 227 1.62 4.21 -20.05
N ASP A 228 2.92 4.24 -19.80
CA ASP A 228 3.66 3.25 -19.03
C ASP A 228 3.56 3.57 -17.53
N LEU A 229 2.55 2.98 -16.87
CA LEU A 229 2.32 3.08 -15.42
C LEU A 229 3.15 2.14 -14.50
N PRO A 230 4.16 1.35 -14.91
CA PRO A 230 4.98 0.55 -13.98
C PRO A 230 5.60 1.37 -12.85
N THR A 231 5.86 2.66 -13.09
CA THR A 231 6.43 3.59 -12.11
C THR A 231 5.42 4.06 -11.06
N VAL A 232 4.13 4.04 -11.36
CA VAL A 232 3.09 4.41 -10.39
C VAL A 232 2.88 3.23 -9.46
N ASP A 233 3.08 3.41 -8.17
CA ASP A 233 2.78 2.37 -7.17
C ASP A 233 1.26 2.05 -7.17
N PRO A 234 0.82 0.79 -6.93
CA PRO A 234 -0.61 0.45 -6.85
C PRO A 234 -1.41 1.34 -5.89
N ALA A 235 -0.83 1.71 -4.74
CA ALA A 235 -1.45 2.62 -3.78
C ALA A 235 -1.58 4.02 -4.38
N ASP A 236 -0.55 4.53 -5.05
CA ASP A 236 -0.60 5.82 -5.75
C ASP A 236 -1.66 5.81 -6.87
N ALA A 237 -1.78 4.71 -7.63
CA ALA A 237 -2.79 4.59 -8.69
C ALA A 237 -4.21 4.71 -8.12
N ARG A 238 -4.49 4.06 -6.99
CA ARG A 238 -5.74 4.20 -6.26
C ARG A 238 -5.97 5.67 -5.87
N ARG A 239 -4.96 6.29 -5.26
CA ARG A 239 -5.10 7.68 -4.80
C ARG A 239 -5.25 8.67 -5.93
N ILE A 240 -4.68 8.41 -7.11
CA ILE A 240 -4.94 9.21 -8.31
C ILE A 240 -6.42 9.09 -8.72
N LEU A 241 -6.99 7.88 -8.76
CA LEU A 241 -8.41 7.68 -9.08
C LEU A 241 -9.34 8.44 -8.12
N GLU A 242 -9.06 8.37 -6.82
CA GLU A 242 -9.82 9.06 -5.76
C GLU A 242 -9.63 10.59 -5.85
N ALA A 243 -8.39 11.06 -5.93
CA ALA A 243 -8.09 12.50 -5.90
C ALA A 243 -8.68 13.25 -7.11
N PHE A 244 -8.70 12.61 -8.29
CA PHE A 244 -9.25 13.19 -9.49
C PHE A 244 -10.77 13.09 -9.58
N ASP A 245 -11.41 12.32 -8.71
CA ASP A 245 -12.80 11.89 -8.85
C ASP A 245 -13.05 11.33 -10.25
N ALA A 246 -12.36 10.23 -10.55
CA ALA A 246 -12.38 9.62 -11.89
C ALA A 246 -13.81 9.27 -12.36
N ALA A 247 -14.74 9.00 -11.42
CA ALA A 247 -16.13 8.72 -11.74
C ALA A 247 -16.83 9.98 -12.27
N ALA A 248 -16.73 11.11 -11.55
CA ALA A 248 -17.28 12.37 -12.02
C ALA A 248 -16.64 12.85 -13.33
N LEU A 249 -15.34 12.62 -13.53
CA LEU A 249 -14.68 12.92 -14.81
C LEU A 249 -15.24 12.08 -15.96
N LEU A 250 -15.43 10.78 -15.76
CA LEU A 250 -16.05 9.93 -16.78
C LEU A 250 -17.49 10.37 -17.08
N ASP A 251 -18.25 10.82 -16.07
CA ASP A 251 -19.61 11.33 -16.28
C ASP A 251 -19.62 12.68 -17.00
N ALA A 252 -18.66 13.56 -16.72
CA ALA A 252 -18.51 14.86 -17.38
C ALA A 252 -18.02 14.75 -18.84
N PHE A 253 -17.31 13.67 -19.19
CA PHE A 253 -16.76 13.44 -20.53
C PHE A 253 -17.18 12.07 -21.09
N PRO A 254 -18.48 11.86 -21.41
CA PRO A 254 -19.03 10.54 -21.73
C PRO A 254 -18.40 9.88 -22.97
N HIS A 255 -17.94 10.69 -23.94
CA HIS A 255 -17.37 10.22 -25.22
C HIS A 255 -15.84 10.21 -25.25
N ASP A 256 -15.18 10.45 -24.11
CA ASP A 256 -13.72 10.54 -24.08
C ASP A 256 -13.05 9.18 -23.88
N THR A 257 -12.70 8.56 -25.00
CA THR A 257 -12.08 7.23 -25.04
C THR A 257 -10.68 7.20 -24.41
N LEU A 258 -9.94 8.31 -24.46
CA LEU A 258 -8.63 8.40 -23.83
C LEU A 258 -8.75 8.38 -22.30
N LEU A 259 -9.79 9.02 -21.77
CA LEU A 259 -10.08 9.02 -20.34
C LEU A 259 -10.52 7.63 -19.86
N VAL A 260 -11.39 6.95 -20.62
CA VAL A 260 -11.77 5.56 -20.34
C VAL A 260 -10.53 4.67 -20.27
N ALA A 261 -9.61 4.78 -21.24
CA ALA A 261 -8.38 4.01 -21.25
C ALA A 261 -7.46 4.36 -20.07
N ALA A 262 -7.31 5.64 -19.73
CA ALA A 262 -6.49 6.08 -18.60
C ALA A 262 -7.03 5.57 -17.26
N THR A 263 -8.34 5.69 -17.02
CA THR A 263 -9.00 5.15 -15.84
C THR A 263 -8.88 3.64 -15.76
N GLY A 264 -9.09 2.93 -16.88
CA GLY A 264 -8.90 1.48 -16.93
C GLY A 264 -7.47 1.06 -16.56
N ARG A 265 -6.45 1.77 -17.08
CA ARG A 265 -5.06 1.47 -16.73
C ARG A 265 -4.76 1.67 -15.24
N LEU A 266 -5.32 2.71 -14.64
CA LEU A 266 -5.19 2.94 -13.20
C LEU A 266 -5.92 1.86 -12.39
N LEU A 267 -7.12 1.42 -12.79
CA LEU A 267 -7.82 0.30 -12.15
C LEU A 267 -6.99 -0.98 -12.19
N VAL A 268 -6.46 -1.35 -13.36
CA VAL A 268 -5.57 -2.52 -13.49
C VAL A 268 -4.32 -2.37 -12.62
N ARG A 269 -3.80 -1.15 -12.49
CA ARG A 269 -2.63 -0.90 -11.65
C ARG A 269 -2.95 -1.01 -10.16
N THR A 270 -4.10 -0.49 -9.73
CA THR A 270 -4.60 -0.64 -8.35
C THR A 270 -4.90 -2.10 -8.02
N ALA A 271 -5.39 -2.88 -9.00
CA ALA A 271 -5.65 -4.30 -8.86
C ALA A 271 -4.38 -5.18 -8.92
N ALA A 272 -3.24 -4.61 -9.33
CA ALA A 272 -2.01 -5.37 -9.47
C ALA A 272 -1.59 -5.94 -8.11
N ALA A 273 -1.14 -7.19 -8.14
CA ALA A 273 -1.07 -8.15 -7.04
C ALA A 273 -0.37 -7.72 -5.74
N CYS A 274 0.30 -6.57 -5.67
CA CYS A 274 1.13 -6.23 -4.51
C CYS A 274 0.32 -6.11 -3.20
N ASP A 275 -0.88 -5.55 -3.25
CA ASP A 275 -1.74 -5.41 -2.07
C ASP A 275 -3.24 -5.36 -2.45
N PRO A 276 -4.00 -6.45 -2.24
CA PRO A 276 -5.44 -6.44 -2.48
C PRO A 276 -6.22 -5.39 -1.66
N ALA A 277 -5.70 -4.95 -0.51
CA ALA A 277 -6.38 -3.94 0.30
C ALA A 277 -6.57 -2.63 -0.46
N ASP A 278 -5.66 -2.27 -1.38
CA ASP A 278 -5.76 -1.01 -2.11
C ASP A 278 -7.00 -0.98 -2.99
N LEU A 279 -7.26 -2.04 -3.77
CA LEU A 279 -8.46 -2.09 -4.59
C LEU A 279 -9.73 -2.18 -3.73
N LEU A 280 -9.71 -2.98 -2.66
CA LEU A 280 -10.88 -3.14 -1.77
C LEU A 280 -11.23 -1.85 -1.03
N ALA A 281 -10.24 -1.04 -0.69
CA ALA A 281 -10.42 0.25 -0.04
C ALA A 281 -10.74 1.37 -1.05
N CYS A 282 -10.58 1.13 -2.36
CA CYS A 282 -10.99 2.07 -3.40
C CYS A 282 -12.52 2.10 -3.55
N ARG A 283 -13.19 2.99 -2.81
CA ARG A 283 -14.66 3.08 -2.80
C ARG A 283 -15.28 3.33 -4.18
N ALA A 284 -14.56 4.04 -5.06
CA ALA A 284 -15.02 4.32 -6.40
C ALA A 284 -14.92 3.11 -7.35
N ALA A 285 -14.11 2.10 -7.03
CA ALA A 285 -13.78 1.00 -7.94
C ALA A 285 -15.00 0.28 -8.55
N PRO A 286 -16.06 -0.10 -7.81
CA PRO A 286 -17.22 -0.76 -8.42
C PRO A 286 -17.89 0.11 -9.50
N GLY A 287 -18.04 1.40 -9.22
CA GLY A 287 -18.62 2.37 -10.15
C GLY A 287 -17.70 2.68 -11.34
N LEU A 288 -16.38 2.63 -11.14
CA LEU A 288 -15.39 2.83 -12.20
C LEU A 288 -15.32 1.61 -13.12
N TYR A 289 -15.31 0.38 -12.59
CA TYR A 289 -15.38 -0.85 -13.38
C TYR A 289 -16.61 -0.84 -14.29
N ALA A 290 -17.79 -0.53 -13.75
CA ALA A 290 -19.01 -0.46 -14.54
C ALA A 290 -18.95 0.59 -15.66
N ARG A 291 -18.42 1.79 -15.39
CA ARG A 291 -18.28 2.86 -16.40
C ARG A 291 -17.25 2.54 -17.47
N VAL A 292 -16.10 1.98 -17.08
CA VAL A 292 -15.03 1.62 -18.02
C VAL A 292 -15.47 0.47 -18.91
N VAL A 293 -16.02 -0.60 -18.34
CA VAL A 293 -16.51 -1.77 -19.09
C VAL A 293 -17.69 -1.40 -19.98
N GLY A 294 -18.68 -0.67 -19.47
CA GLY A 294 -19.84 -0.22 -20.25
C GLY A 294 -19.50 0.73 -21.40
N ARG A 295 -18.26 1.25 -21.46
CA ARG A 295 -17.75 2.08 -22.56
C ARG A 295 -16.60 1.41 -23.31
N ALA A 296 -16.30 0.15 -23.05
CA ALA A 296 -15.17 -0.56 -23.65
C ALA A 296 -15.28 -0.58 -25.19
N GLY A 297 -16.48 -0.76 -25.75
CA GLY A 297 -16.72 -0.74 -27.19
C GLY A 297 -16.44 0.60 -27.88
N THR A 298 -16.30 1.70 -27.12
CA THR A 298 -15.93 3.02 -27.68
C THR A 298 -14.42 3.20 -27.83
N LEU A 299 -13.61 2.35 -27.16
CA LEU A 299 -12.16 2.42 -27.28
C LEU A 299 -11.72 2.09 -28.71
N VAL A 300 -10.75 2.84 -29.22
CA VAL A 300 -10.14 2.52 -30.53
C VAL A 300 -9.48 1.14 -30.42
N PRO A 301 -9.82 0.15 -31.29
CA PRO A 301 -9.20 -1.16 -31.25
C PRO A 301 -7.69 -1.05 -31.44
N ARG A 302 -6.95 -1.28 -30.36
CA ARG A 302 -5.49 -1.23 -30.28
C ARG A 302 -5.02 -2.32 -29.35
N PHE A 303 -3.78 -2.76 -29.53
CA PHE A 303 -3.25 -3.84 -28.72
C PHE A 303 -3.28 -3.54 -27.22
N GLU A 304 -2.92 -2.31 -26.89
CA GLU A 304 -2.84 -1.82 -25.52
C GLU A 304 -4.23 -1.84 -24.87
N HIS A 305 -5.28 -1.60 -25.67
CA HIS A 305 -6.66 -1.68 -25.21
C HIS A 305 -7.13 -3.13 -25.09
N VAL A 306 -6.75 -4.03 -26.01
CA VAL A 306 -7.02 -5.48 -25.84
C VAL A 306 -6.42 -5.98 -24.54
N ALA A 307 -5.13 -5.68 -24.30
CA ALA A 307 -4.43 -6.11 -23.10
C ALA A 307 -5.03 -5.48 -21.83
N LEU A 308 -5.43 -4.21 -21.90
CA LEU A 308 -6.16 -3.54 -20.81
C LEU A 308 -7.48 -4.25 -20.48
N LEU A 309 -8.32 -4.52 -21.47
CA LEU A 309 -9.62 -5.15 -21.27
C LEU A 309 -9.49 -6.58 -20.73
N LEU A 310 -8.52 -7.36 -21.23
CA LEU A 310 -8.21 -8.69 -20.69
C LEU A 310 -7.69 -8.63 -19.25
N SER A 311 -6.89 -7.62 -18.90
CA SER A 311 -6.44 -7.43 -17.51
C SER A 311 -7.62 -7.15 -16.57
N LEU A 312 -8.56 -6.29 -16.99
CA LEU A 312 -9.78 -6.01 -16.22
C LEU A 312 -10.66 -7.27 -16.09
N ALA A 313 -10.78 -8.06 -17.16
CA ALA A 313 -11.54 -9.31 -17.15
C ALA A 313 -10.93 -10.35 -16.20
N HIS A 314 -9.59 -10.50 -16.18
CA HIS A 314 -8.93 -11.40 -15.23
C HIS A 314 -9.17 -11.00 -13.77
N ASP A 315 -9.16 -9.70 -13.47
CA ASP A 315 -9.42 -9.22 -12.13
C ASP A 315 -10.90 -9.43 -11.72
N LEU A 316 -11.84 -9.25 -12.65
CA LEU A 316 -13.26 -9.53 -12.41
C LEU A 316 -13.56 -11.03 -12.27
N ASP A 317 -12.90 -11.92 -13.03
CA ASP A 317 -13.11 -13.38 -12.95
C ASP A 317 -12.55 -13.96 -11.65
N SER A 318 -11.27 -13.67 -11.39
CA SER A 318 -10.48 -14.41 -10.38
C SER A 318 -9.70 -13.53 -9.42
N GLY A 319 -9.61 -12.22 -9.67
CA GLY A 319 -8.84 -11.28 -8.88
C GLY A 319 -9.66 -10.51 -7.85
N THR A 320 -9.05 -9.49 -7.26
CA THR A 320 -9.62 -8.71 -6.16
C THR A 320 -10.91 -7.98 -6.56
N ALA A 321 -11.09 -7.59 -7.83
CA ALA A 321 -12.33 -6.96 -8.28
C ALA A 321 -13.58 -7.83 -8.13
N ALA A 322 -13.41 -9.15 -8.02
CA ALA A 322 -14.48 -10.09 -7.72
C ALA A 322 -15.11 -9.86 -6.32
N LEU A 323 -14.35 -9.27 -5.39
CA LEU A 323 -14.76 -9.02 -4.00
C LEU A 323 -15.23 -7.58 -3.75
N LEU A 324 -15.27 -6.75 -4.80
CA LEU A 324 -15.65 -5.35 -4.66
C LEU A 324 -17.06 -5.21 -4.08
N PRO A 325 -17.27 -4.30 -3.10
CA PRO A 325 -18.59 -4.07 -2.53
C PRO A 325 -19.63 -3.73 -3.60
N GLY A 326 -20.80 -4.37 -3.53
CA GLY A 326 -21.88 -4.17 -4.49
C GLY A 326 -21.74 -4.92 -5.83
N HIS A 327 -20.66 -5.69 -6.05
CA HIS A 327 -20.59 -6.66 -7.13
C HIS A 327 -21.31 -7.96 -6.72
N SER A 328 -22.59 -8.08 -7.08
CA SER A 328 -23.25 -9.39 -7.03
C SER A 328 -22.64 -10.32 -8.10
N PRO A 329 -22.75 -11.66 -7.93
CA PRO A 329 -22.32 -12.61 -8.97
C PRO A 329 -22.93 -12.27 -10.34
N VAL A 330 -24.21 -11.89 -10.37
CA VAL A 330 -24.92 -11.47 -11.59
C VAL A 330 -24.28 -10.24 -12.23
N ARG A 331 -24.01 -9.19 -11.46
CA ARG A 331 -23.39 -7.96 -11.97
C ARG A 331 -21.99 -8.23 -12.51
N ARG A 332 -21.20 -9.02 -11.78
CA ARG A 332 -19.86 -9.44 -12.21
C ARG A 332 -19.90 -10.21 -13.52
N SER A 333 -20.79 -11.20 -13.64
CA SER A 333 -21.00 -11.95 -14.87
C SER A 333 -21.45 -11.06 -16.04
N ALA A 334 -22.30 -10.06 -15.79
CA ALA A 334 -22.71 -9.11 -16.82
C ALA A 334 -21.52 -8.26 -17.32
N LEU A 335 -20.64 -7.79 -16.43
CA LEU A 335 -19.43 -7.06 -16.82
C LEU A 335 -18.46 -7.94 -17.62
N LEU A 336 -18.28 -9.20 -17.22
CA LEU A 336 -17.46 -10.16 -17.96
C LEU A 336 -18.03 -10.47 -19.34
N ALA A 337 -19.35 -10.67 -19.43
CA ALA A 337 -20.04 -10.91 -20.70
C ALA A 337 -19.89 -9.72 -21.66
N GLU A 338 -19.99 -8.48 -21.15
CA GLU A 338 -19.79 -7.27 -21.93
C GLU A 338 -18.34 -7.17 -22.46
N LEU A 339 -17.34 -7.47 -21.63
CA LEU A 339 -15.94 -7.52 -22.08
C LEU A 339 -15.73 -8.60 -23.15
N GLY A 340 -16.29 -9.79 -22.96
CA GLY A 340 -16.22 -10.88 -23.94
C GLY A 340 -16.87 -10.50 -25.27
N ARG A 341 -18.03 -9.84 -25.23
CA ARG A 341 -18.74 -9.33 -26.41
C ARG A 341 -17.88 -8.34 -27.20
N VAL A 342 -17.30 -7.33 -26.53
CA VAL A 342 -16.43 -6.33 -27.17
C VAL A 342 -15.19 -7.00 -27.78
N LEU A 343 -14.53 -7.90 -27.05
CA LEU A 343 -13.31 -8.56 -27.54
C LEU A 343 -13.57 -9.54 -28.68
N ALA A 344 -14.79 -10.06 -28.82
CA ALA A 344 -15.21 -10.90 -29.93
C ALA A 344 -15.57 -10.14 -31.22
N GLU A 345 -15.74 -8.80 -31.16
CA GLU A 345 -16.05 -8.00 -32.34
C GLU A 345 -14.93 -8.08 -33.40
N PRO A 346 -15.25 -8.10 -34.71
CA PRO A 346 -14.26 -8.29 -35.78
C PRO A 346 -13.09 -7.30 -35.76
N ALA A 347 -13.34 -6.05 -35.36
CA ALA A 347 -12.31 -5.02 -35.29
C ALA A 347 -11.24 -5.35 -34.21
N TRP A 348 -11.65 -5.97 -33.10
CA TRP A 348 -10.75 -6.35 -32.01
C TRP A 348 -9.98 -7.63 -32.32
N THR A 349 -10.65 -8.63 -32.91
CA THR A 349 -9.99 -9.87 -33.34
C THR A 349 -8.97 -9.62 -34.45
N ALA A 350 -9.24 -8.69 -35.37
CA ALA A 350 -8.30 -8.26 -36.40
C ALA A 350 -7.01 -7.66 -35.81
N VAL A 351 -7.12 -6.86 -34.73
CA VAL A 351 -5.96 -6.30 -34.02
C VAL A 351 -5.08 -7.41 -33.45
N VAL A 352 -5.67 -8.41 -32.79
CA VAL A 352 -4.92 -9.55 -32.23
C VAL A 352 -4.25 -10.38 -33.32
N ALA A 353 -4.91 -10.57 -34.46
CA ALA A 353 -4.35 -11.30 -35.61
C ALA A 353 -3.17 -10.55 -36.26
N ALA A 354 -3.26 -9.22 -36.39
CA ALA A 354 -2.23 -8.40 -37.03
C ALA A 354 -0.92 -8.35 -36.23
N ILE A 355 -1.00 -8.36 -34.89
CA ILE A 355 0.16 -8.11 -34.01
C ILE A 355 1.04 -9.34 -33.86
N GLY A 356 0.47 -10.54 -33.99
CA GLY A 356 1.26 -11.77 -34.02
C GLY A 356 2.31 -11.84 -35.14
N ARG A 357 2.28 -10.89 -36.09
CA ARG A 357 3.25 -10.76 -37.18
C ARG A 357 4.41 -9.79 -36.87
N ARG A 358 4.38 -9.06 -35.74
CA ARG A 358 5.41 -8.08 -35.38
C ARG A 358 6.55 -8.72 -34.56
N PRO A 359 7.82 -8.51 -34.94
CA PRO A 359 8.98 -8.89 -34.12
C PRO A 359 8.91 -8.23 -32.73
N GLY A 360 9.23 -8.98 -31.67
CA GLY A 360 9.21 -8.49 -30.28
C GLY A 360 7.83 -8.47 -29.59
N ALA A 361 6.73 -8.67 -30.33
CA ALA A 361 5.38 -8.74 -29.76
C ALA A 361 4.91 -10.18 -29.44
N ALA A 362 5.76 -11.20 -29.68
CA ALA A 362 5.37 -12.60 -29.62
C ALA A 362 4.91 -13.03 -28.22
N ALA A 363 5.65 -12.65 -27.16
CA ALA A 363 5.30 -13.01 -25.78
C ALA A 363 3.94 -12.42 -25.37
N ARG A 364 3.74 -11.12 -25.58
CA ARG A 364 2.49 -10.42 -25.25
C ARG A 364 1.31 -10.89 -26.12
N THR A 365 1.53 -11.23 -27.38
CA THR A 365 0.49 -11.80 -28.25
C THR A 365 0.09 -13.20 -27.79
N GLY A 366 1.08 -14.03 -27.42
CA GLY A 366 0.83 -15.35 -26.85
C GLY A 366 0.01 -15.26 -25.56
N TRP A 367 0.36 -14.30 -24.69
CA TRP A 367 -0.41 -13.98 -23.49
C TRP A 367 -1.85 -13.57 -23.83
N VAL A 368 -2.08 -12.62 -24.75
CA VAL A 368 -3.44 -12.19 -25.15
C VAL A 368 -4.30 -13.37 -25.60
N ARG A 369 -3.75 -14.27 -26.42
CA ARG A 369 -4.48 -15.45 -26.90
C ARG A 369 -4.83 -16.41 -25.78
N ARG A 370 -3.86 -16.75 -24.92
CA ARG A 370 -4.09 -17.63 -23.76
C ARG A 370 -5.09 -17.04 -22.78
N ALA A 371 -4.95 -15.76 -22.46
CA ALA A 371 -5.84 -15.01 -21.57
C ALA A 371 -7.28 -15.00 -22.11
N GLY A 372 -7.47 -14.63 -23.37
CA GLY A 372 -8.78 -14.59 -24.01
C GLY A 372 -9.46 -15.96 -24.04
N HIS A 373 -8.75 -16.99 -24.50
CA HIS A 373 -9.27 -18.36 -24.54
C HIS A 373 -9.68 -18.85 -23.14
N ARG A 374 -8.85 -18.63 -22.11
CA ARG A 374 -9.14 -19.05 -20.72
C ARG A 374 -10.36 -18.34 -20.13
N LEU A 375 -10.59 -17.07 -20.47
CA LEU A 375 -11.67 -16.28 -19.90
C LEU A 375 -13.02 -16.50 -20.60
N PHE A 376 -13.01 -16.66 -21.92
CA PHE A 376 -14.26 -16.57 -22.71
C PHE A 376 -14.58 -17.81 -23.54
N GLU A 377 -13.62 -18.70 -23.78
CA GLU A 377 -13.81 -19.89 -24.64
C GLU A 377 -13.79 -21.19 -23.83
N ALA A 378 -12.97 -21.25 -22.78
CA ALA A 378 -12.86 -22.43 -21.94
C ALA A 378 -14.09 -22.56 -21.00
N PRO A 379 -14.74 -23.73 -20.94
CA PRO A 379 -15.77 -23.96 -19.93
C PRO A 379 -15.15 -23.84 -18.54
N ALA A 380 -15.84 -23.14 -17.64
CA ALA A 380 -15.44 -23.12 -16.24
C ALA A 380 -15.44 -24.57 -15.71
N PRO A 381 -14.37 -25.02 -15.04
CA PRO A 381 -14.36 -26.35 -14.45
C PRO A 381 -15.51 -26.47 -13.46
N ALA A 382 -16.21 -27.61 -13.50
CA ALA A 382 -17.24 -27.92 -12.52
C ALA A 382 -16.58 -28.12 -11.15
N GLY A 383 -17.17 -27.55 -10.11
CA GLY A 383 -16.71 -27.75 -8.74
C GLY A 383 -16.65 -26.47 -7.91
N ARG A 384 -16.51 -26.67 -6.60
CA ARG A 384 -16.44 -25.59 -5.62
C ARG A 384 -15.08 -24.91 -5.56
N PHE A 385 -14.00 -25.66 -5.81
CA PHE A 385 -12.62 -25.19 -5.73
C PHE A 385 -12.02 -25.08 -7.13
N ARG A 386 -11.38 -23.94 -7.43
CA ARG A 386 -10.70 -23.67 -8.69
C ARG A 386 -9.42 -22.88 -8.43
N ILE A 387 -8.37 -23.19 -9.17
CA ILE A 387 -7.09 -22.50 -9.21
C ILE A 387 -6.95 -21.82 -10.58
N ALA A 388 -7.03 -20.49 -10.58
CA ALA A 388 -6.77 -19.69 -11.77
C ALA A 388 -5.29 -19.31 -11.81
N VAL A 389 -4.53 -19.93 -12.72
CA VAL A 389 -3.14 -19.53 -13.02
C VAL A 389 -3.19 -18.30 -13.93
N VAL A 390 -2.83 -17.14 -13.39
CA VAL A 390 -2.89 -15.84 -14.07
C VAL A 390 -1.47 -15.35 -14.30
N GLU A 391 -1.10 -15.21 -15.56
CA GLU A 391 0.12 -14.53 -15.98
C GLU A 391 -0.19 -13.02 -16.10
N PRO A 392 0.67 -12.13 -15.57
CA PRO A 392 0.51 -10.70 -15.80
C PRO A 392 0.77 -10.37 -17.28
N ASP A 393 0.20 -9.25 -17.75
CA ASP A 393 0.57 -8.67 -19.05
C ASP A 393 2.10 -8.53 -19.13
N PRO A 394 2.80 -9.16 -20.10
CA PRO A 394 4.26 -9.11 -20.20
C PRO A 394 4.84 -7.70 -20.36
N ALA A 395 4.04 -6.70 -20.74
CA ALA A 395 4.47 -5.30 -20.74
C ALA A 395 4.53 -4.68 -19.33
N ARG A 396 4.11 -5.40 -18.29
CA ARG A 396 4.07 -4.92 -16.92
C ARG A 396 4.91 -5.82 -16.02
N PRO A 397 5.57 -5.26 -15.00
CA PRO A 397 6.22 -6.07 -13.98
C PRO A 397 5.15 -6.85 -13.20
N GLY A 398 5.43 -8.12 -12.94
CA GLY A 398 4.57 -8.98 -12.15
C GLY A 398 5.08 -10.41 -12.16
N ARG A 399 4.56 -11.21 -11.23
CA ARG A 399 4.77 -12.66 -11.21
C ARG A 399 3.46 -13.36 -11.53
N SER A 400 3.53 -14.58 -12.06
CA SER A 400 2.36 -15.44 -12.18
C SER A 400 1.76 -15.71 -10.80
N GLU A 401 0.43 -15.73 -10.73
CA GLU A 401 -0.32 -16.01 -9.51
C GLU A 401 -1.15 -17.29 -9.68
N ALA A 402 -1.23 -18.12 -8.65
CA ALA A 402 -2.17 -19.24 -8.59
C ALA A 402 -3.38 -18.86 -7.73
N ARG A 403 -4.32 -18.08 -8.28
CA ARG A 403 -5.46 -17.52 -7.54
C ARG A 403 -6.43 -18.63 -7.12
N LEU A 404 -6.59 -18.80 -5.82
CA LEU A 404 -7.43 -19.83 -5.21
C LEU A 404 -8.86 -19.32 -5.10
N LEU A 405 -9.79 -19.94 -5.82
CA LEU A 405 -11.20 -19.61 -5.85
C LEU A 405 -12.03 -20.66 -5.10
N VAL A 406 -12.93 -20.19 -4.24
CA VAL A 406 -13.93 -21.01 -3.55
C VAL A 406 -15.30 -20.43 -3.83
N ASP A 407 -16.21 -21.26 -4.36
CA ASP A 407 -17.54 -20.83 -4.80
C ASP A 407 -17.45 -19.67 -5.83
N GLY A 408 -16.40 -19.70 -6.67
CA GLY A 408 -16.13 -18.68 -7.69
C GLY A 408 -15.63 -17.33 -7.16
N LEU A 409 -15.23 -17.24 -5.89
CA LEU A 409 -14.67 -16.04 -5.26
C LEU A 409 -13.24 -16.27 -4.79
N PRO A 410 -12.34 -15.27 -4.91
CA PRO A 410 -10.95 -15.43 -4.50
C PRO A 410 -10.80 -15.47 -2.98
N LEU A 411 -10.15 -16.53 -2.49
CA LEU A 411 -10.00 -16.82 -1.07
C LEU A 411 -8.97 -15.93 -0.40
N VAL A 412 -7.79 -15.78 -1.02
CA VAL A 412 -6.66 -15.04 -0.43
C VAL A 412 -7.00 -13.58 -0.18
N PRO A 413 -7.41 -12.75 -1.16
CA PRO A 413 -7.73 -11.35 -0.89
C PRO A 413 -8.92 -11.16 0.07
N ARG A 414 -9.76 -12.18 0.26
CA ARG A 414 -10.84 -12.17 1.26
C ARG A 414 -10.33 -12.37 2.70
N LEU A 415 -9.34 -13.23 2.89
CA LEU A 415 -8.82 -13.60 4.22
C LEU A 415 -7.53 -12.87 4.59
N PHE A 416 -6.79 -12.37 3.61
CA PHE A 416 -5.48 -11.78 3.76
C PHE A 416 -5.23 -10.68 2.72
N PRO A 417 -5.65 -9.45 3.00
CA PRO A 417 -5.57 -8.35 2.06
C PRO A 417 -4.21 -7.63 2.18
N HIS A 418 -3.10 -8.34 2.38
CA HIS A 418 -1.77 -7.72 2.57
C HIS A 418 -0.71 -8.19 1.57
N GLY A 419 -1.10 -9.08 0.66
CA GLY A 419 -0.23 -9.57 -0.39
C GLY A 419 -0.93 -10.54 -1.31
N PRO A 420 -0.30 -10.88 -2.45
CA PRO A 420 -0.88 -11.80 -3.41
C PRO A 420 -0.75 -13.25 -2.96
N THR A 421 -1.58 -14.08 -3.57
CA THR A 421 -1.38 -15.54 -3.56
C THR A 421 0.02 -15.88 -4.07
N LEU A 422 0.60 -16.95 -3.53
CA LEU A 422 1.87 -17.48 -4.04
C LEU A 422 1.74 -17.98 -5.49
N GLY A 423 2.88 -18.13 -6.15
CA GLY A 423 2.93 -18.59 -7.54
C GLY A 423 2.55 -20.06 -7.71
N PRO A 424 2.25 -20.50 -8.95
CA PRO A 424 1.92 -21.90 -9.25
C PRO A 424 3.02 -22.87 -8.78
N ALA A 425 4.28 -22.67 -9.14
CA ALA A 425 5.40 -23.51 -8.68
C ALA A 425 5.47 -23.66 -7.15
N GLU A 426 5.22 -22.58 -6.40
CA GLU A 426 5.26 -22.59 -4.93
C GLU A 426 4.07 -23.35 -4.33
N LEU A 427 2.88 -23.29 -4.95
CA LEU A 427 1.66 -23.90 -4.41
C LEU A 427 1.41 -25.33 -4.91
N LEU A 428 1.84 -25.66 -6.13
CA LEU A 428 1.48 -26.91 -6.80
C LEU A 428 2.58 -27.97 -6.70
N ASP A 429 3.85 -27.56 -6.69
CA ASP A 429 4.98 -28.49 -6.82
C ASP A 429 5.71 -28.72 -5.50
N GLY A 430 6.46 -27.71 -5.04
CA GLY A 430 7.49 -27.88 -4.01
C GLY A 430 7.20 -27.24 -2.66
N GLY A 431 6.21 -26.34 -2.56
CA GLY A 431 6.13 -25.40 -1.45
C GLY A 431 7.06 -24.20 -1.66
N PRO A 432 6.86 -23.08 -0.94
CA PRO A 432 7.76 -21.95 -1.02
C PRO A 432 9.07 -22.19 -0.24
N PRO A 433 10.18 -21.56 -0.64
CA PRO A 433 11.50 -21.80 -0.05
C PRO A 433 11.60 -21.40 1.43
N SER A 434 10.75 -20.49 1.90
CA SER A 434 10.71 -20.05 3.30
C SER A 434 9.79 -20.88 4.19
N GLY A 435 9.33 -22.05 3.73
CA GLY A 435 8.61 -23.03 4.53
C GLY A 435 7.13 -23.20 4.18
N GLY A 436 6.58 -24.37 4.51
CA GLY A 436 5.23 -24.80 4.14
C GLY A 436 5.22 -25.83 3.00
N GLY A 437 4.31 -26.80 3.08
CA GLY A 437 4.15 -27.84 2.06
C GLY A 437 3.34 -27.36 0.85
N PRO A 438 3.32 -28.15 -0.25
CA PRO A 438 2.46 -27.88 -1.40
C PRO A 438 0.97 -28.08 -1.05
N LEU A 439 0.06 -27.60 -1.91
CA LEU A 439 -1.38 -27.78 -1.74
C LEU A 439 -1.85 -29.24 -1.80
N ARG A 440 -1.00 -30.17 -2.23
CA ARG A 440 -1.32 -31.60 -2.39
C ARG A 440 -1.68 -32.23 -1.06
N ALA A 441 -2.96 -32.56 -0.85
CA ALA A 441 -3.46 -33.08 0.41
C ALA A 441 -3.05 -34.54 0.67
N SER A 442 -2.33 -34.78 1.77
CA SER A 442 -2.03 -36.12 2.30
C SER A 442 -2.94 -36.47 3.50
N ARG A 443 -2.83 -37.69 4.04
CA ARG A 443 -3.55 -38.07 5.27
C ARG A 443 -3.04 -37.33 6.50
N GLU A 444 -1.76 -36.98 6.51
CA GLU A 444 -1.13 -36.21 7.58
C GLU A 444 -1.49 -34.73 7.41
N PRO A 445 -1.91 -34.03 8.48
CA PRO A 445 -2.15 -32.59 8.41
C PRO A 445 -0.85 -31.85 8.11
N GLN A 446 -0.86 -31.02 7.08
CA GLN A 446 0.29 -30.19 6.71
C GLN A 446 -0.08 -28.71 6.70
N ALA A 447 0.85 -27.87 7.14
CA ALA A 447 0.75 -26.43 7.01
C ALA A 447 1.12 -26.02 5.59
N VAL A 448 0.22 -25.31 4.92
CA VAL A 448 0.43 -24.74 3.59
C VAL A 448 0.36 -23.24 3.69
N ARG A 449 1.37 -22.56 3.15
CA ARG A 449 1.37 -21.10 3.04
C ARG A 449 0.72 -20.71 1.72
N LEU A 450 -0.36 -19.95 1.78
CA LEU A 450 -1.15 -19.53 0.61
C LEU A 450 -0.69 -18.18 0.06
N ALA A 451 -0.25 -17.27 0.93
CA ALA A 451 0.14 -15.91 0.58
C ALA A 451 1.15 -15.37 1.58
N GLU A 452 1.96 -14.41 1.16
CA GLU A 452 2.86 -13.65 2.03
C GLU A 452 2.61 -12.16 1.80
N ALA A 453 2.67 -11.36 2.87
CA ALA A 453 2.54 -9.93 2.72
C ALA A 453 3.65 -9.35 1.85
N SER A 454 3.36 -8.29 1.09
CA SER A 454 4.38 -7.60 0.28
C SER A 454 5.50 -6.97 1.12
N CYS A 455 5.19 -6.61 2.36
CA CYS A 455 6.12 -6.14 3.39
C CYS A 455 6.97 -7.27 4.02
N GLY A 456 6.72 -8.53 3.64
CA GLY A 456 7.29 -9.74 4.21
C GLY A 456 6.54 -10.28 5.43
N GLU A 457 6.70 -11.58 5.69
CA GLU A 457 6.02 -12.28 6.79
C GLU A 457 6.32 -11.68 8.18
N ALA A 458 7.54 -11.18 8.39
CA ALA A 458 7.93 -10.55 9.65
C ALA A 458 7.16 -9.24 9.96
N CYS A 459 6.61 -8.56 8.95
CA CYS A 459 5.94 -7.27 9.13
C CYS A 459 4.42 -7.40 9.20
N CYS A 460 3.80 -7.99 8.18
CA CYS A 460 2.34 -8.09 8.07
C CYS A 460 1.84 -9.54 8.00
N GLY A 461 2.73 -10.52 8.24
CA GLY A 461 2.39 -11.93 8.27
C GLY A 461 2.29 -12.61 6.90
N ALA A 462 1.74 -13.81 6.93
CA ALA A 462 1.46 -14.65 5.79
C ALA A 462 0.15 -15.40 6.03
N LEU A 463 -0.61 -15.74 4.99
CA LEU A 463 -1.79 -16.58 5.16
C LEU A 463 -1.38 -18.05 5.10
N TRP A 464 -1.58 -18.74 6.21
CA TRP A 464 -1.37 -20.17 6.34
C TRP A 464 -2.69 -20.91 6.51
N VAL A 465 -2.73 -22.17 6.11
CA VAL A 465 -3.86 -23.08 6.30
C VAL A 465 -3.34 -24.49 6.56
N THR A 466 -4.06 -25.27 7.35
CA THR A 466 -3.81 -26.70 7.50
C THR A 466 -4.63 -27.47 6.47
N VAL A 467 -3.94 -28.24 5.60
CA VAL A 467 -4.56 -29.08 4.58
C VAL A 467 -4.44 -30.54 4.99
N ARG A 468 -5.53 -31.31 4.91
CA ARG A 468 -5.52 -32.76 5.17
C ARG A 468 -6.59 -33.49 4.37
N ARG A 469 -6.35 -34.76 4.07
CA ARG A 469 -7.30 -35.67 3.44
C ARG A 469 -7.99 -36.54 4.51
N VAL A 470 -9.32 -36.53 4.51
CA VAL A 470 -10.15 -37.30 5.45
C VAL A 470 -11.30 -37.95 4.69
N ALA A 471 -11.38 -39.28 4.70
CA ALA A 471 -12.54 -40.06 4.22
C ALA A 471 -13.09 -39.67 2.82
N GLY A 472 -12.21 -39.33 1.86
CA GLY A 472 -12.60 -38.93 0.51
C GLY A 472 -12.80 -37.42 0.33
N GLU A 473 -12.64 -36.62 1.38
CA GLU A 473 -12.63 -35.16 1.33
C GLU A 473 -11.22 -34.60 1.55
N VAL A 474 -10.96 -33.43 0.99
CA VAL A 474 -9.86 -32.55 1.40
C VAL A 474 -10.43 -31.46 2.29
N ARG A 475 -9.88 -31.34 3.51
CA ARG A 475 -10.28 -30.34 4.49
C ARG A 475 -9.18 -29.29 4.63
N TRP A 476 -9.57 -28.03 4.55
CA TRP A 476 -8.75 -26.88 4.89
C TRP A 476 -9.25 -26.31 6.22
N SER A 477 -8.41 -26.25 7.24
CA SER A 477 -8.73 -25.72 8.57
C SER A 477 -7.62 -24.83 9.11
N ASP A 478 -7.86 -24.20 10.26
CA ASP A 478 -6.83 -23.50 11.04
C ASP A 478 -6.11 -22.40 10.24
N PHE A 479 -6.88 -21.65 9.45
CA PHE A 479 -6.39 -20.45 8.77
C PHE A 479 -5.74 -19.52 9.77
N ARG A 480 -4.55 -18.97 9.48
CA ARG A 480 -3.78 -18.15 10.44
C ARG A 480 -2.85 -17.16 9.72
N HIS A 481 -2.51 -16.05 10.39
CA HIS A 481 -1.65 -15.00 9.83
C HIS A 481 -0.14 -15.23 10.05
N HIS A 482 0.22 -16.26 10.82
CA HIS A 482 1.60 -16.71 11.01
C HIS A 482 1.58 -18.22 11.24
N GLU A 483 2.68 -18.92 10.93
CA GLU A 483 2.74 -20.38 11.04
C GLU A 483 2.33 -20.92 12.41
N HIS A 484 2.61 -20.19 13.50
CA HIS A 484 2.30 -20.61 14.86
C HIS A 484 1.23 -19.73 15.55
N ALA A 485 0.53 -18.88 14.80
CA ALA A 485 -0.56 -18.07 15.36
C ALA A 485 -1.82 -18.92 15.61
N ALA A 486 -2.67 -18.41 16.51
CA ALA A 486 -4.00 -18.95 16.70
C ALA A 486 -4.83 -18.84 15.39
N PRO A 487 -5.78 -19.76 15.16
CA PRO A 487 -6.67 -19.68 14.02
C PRO A 487 -7.44 -18.36 13.94
N LEU A 488 -7.73 -17.92 12.71
CA LEU A 488 -8.53 -16.74 12.44
C LEU A 488 -9.96 -16.95 12.97
N PRO A 489 -10.46 -16.04 13.82
CA PRO A 489 -11.80 -16.16 14.36
C PRO A 489 -12.83 -16.05 13.25
N GLY A 490 -13.87 -16.89 13.30
CA GLY A 490 -14.99 -16.86 12.36
C GLY A 490 -14.72 -17.49 10.98
N VAL A 491 -13.52 -18.01 10.71
CA VAL A 491 -13.22 -18.71 9.46
C VAL A 491 -13.49 -20.21 9.62
N ALA A 492 -14.60 -20.66 9.02
CA ALA A 492 -14.98 -22.08 9.05
C ALA A 492 -14.03 -22.94 8.21
N ALA A 493 -13.90 -24.22 8.60
CA ALA A 493 -13.17 -25.18 7.79
C ALA A 493 -13.85 -25.40 6.44
N LEU A 494 -13.07 -25.40 5.37
CA LEU A 494 -13.55 -25.69 4.02
C LEU A 494 -13.38 -27.18 3.72
N ARG A 495 -14.31 -27.73 2.94
CA ARG A 495 -14.35 -29.13 2.52
C ARG A 495 -14.55 -29.21 1.02
N PHE A 496 -13.78 -30.07 0.40
CA PHE A 496 -13.78 -30.33 -1.04
C PHE A 496 -13.81 -31.83 -1.27
N ASP A 497 -14.52 -32.28 -2.30
CA ASP A 497 -14.35 -33.65 -2.79
C ASP A 497 -12.88 -33.85 -3.21
N ALA A 498 -12.28 -34.95 -2.76
CA ALA A 498 -10.85 -35.11 -2.95
C ALA A 498 -10.47 -35.45 -4.40
N ARG A 499 -11.36 -36.08 -5.18
CA ARG A 499 -11.12 -36.31 -6.61
C ARG A 499 -11.19 -35.01 -7.38
N ASP A 500 -12.21 -34.18 -7.11
CA ASP A 500 -12.34 -32.87 -7.76
C ASP A 500 -11.14 -31.97 -7.41
N TYR A 501 -10.71 -31.99 -6.16
CA TYR A 501 -9.52 -31.25 -5.70
C TYR A 501 -8.24 -31.69 -6.40
N ASP A 502 -7.98 -33.00 -6.50
CA ASP A 502 -6.79 -33.53 -7.15
C ASP A 502 -6.81 -33.30 -8.66
N ALA A 503 -7.97 -33.42 -9.30
CA ALA A 503 -8.16 -33.13 -10.72
C ALA A 503 -7.87 -31.66 -11.02
N GLU A 504 -8.31 -30.76 -10.13
CA GLU A 504 -8.07 -29.34 -10.25
C GLU A 504 -6.58 -28.99 -10.06
N LEU A 505 -5.89 -29.57 -9.07
CA LEU A 505 -4.44 -29.41 -8.91
C LEU A 505 -3.68 -29.88 -10.15
N ALA A 506 -4.04 -31.04 -10.70
CA ALA A 506 -3.41 -31.58 -11.90
C ALA A 506 -3.66 -30.70 -13.14
N ARG A 507 -4.87 -30.13 -13.27
CA ARG A 507 -5.20 -29.18 -14.33
C ARG A 507 -4.36 -27.91 -14.22
N ALA A 508 -4.26 -27.36 -13.01
CA ALA A 508 -3.50 -26.15 -12.76
C ALA A 508 -1.99 -26.35 -12.99
N GLY A 509 -1.42 -27.51 -12.59
CA GLY A 509 0.01 -27.80 -12.77
C GLY A 509 0.43 -27.85 -14.24
N ARG A 510 -0.38 -28.48 -15.11
CA ARG A 510 -0.12 -28.51 -16.56
C ARG A 510 -0.04 -27.13 -17.21
N HIS A 511 -0.64 -26.10 -16.60
CA HIS A 511 -0.59 -24.74 -17.13
C HIS A 511 0.72 -24.01 -16.82
N ASP A 512 1.50 -24.46 -15.83
CA ASP A 512 2.79 -23.85 -15.49
C ASP A 512 3.88 -24.33 -16.47
N ASP A 513 3.87 -25.63 -16.80
CA ASP A 513 4.83 -26.25 -17.73
C ASP A 513 4.78 -25.63 -19.14
N ASP A 514 3.58 -25.33 -19.65
CA ASP A 514 3.39 -24.70 -20.97
C ASP A 514 3.92 -23.24 -21.02
N GLY A 515 4.07 -22.59 -19.87
CA GLY A 515 4.52 -21.20 -19.73
C GLY A 515 6.03 -21.06 -19.49
N GLY A 516 6.62 -22.00 -18.76
CA GLY A 516 8.03 -21.95 -18.31
C GLY A 516 9.05 -22.20 -19.42
N ASP A 517 8.74 -23.05 -20.40
CA ASP A 517 9.73 -23.57 -21.35
C ASP A 517 10.14 -22.57 -22.47
N ARG A 518 9.66 -21.31 -22.43
CA ARG A 518 9.92 -20.30 -23.48
C ARG A 518 10.45 -18.96 -23.01
N LEU A 519 10.62 -18.73 -21.70
CA LEU A 519 11.07 -17.44 -21.15
C LEU A 519 12.40 -17.53 -20.36
N GLY A 520 13.22 -18.55 -20.62
CA GLY A 520 14.59 -18.66 -20.11
C GLY A 520 15.51 -17.52 -20.56
N GLY A 521 15.37 -16.36 -19.93
CA GLY A 521 16.28 -15.22 -19.99
C GLY A 521 16.53 -14.75 -18.56
N GLY A 522 17.71 -15.09 -18.03
CA GLY A 522 18.08 -14.93 -16.63
C GLY A 522 17.82 -13.52 -16.08
N GLY A 523 17.06 -13.46 -14.99
CA GLY A 523 17.08 -12.29 -14.10
C GLY A 523 18.42 -12.23 -13.38
N PRO A 524 19.06 -11.06 -13.23
CA PRO A 524 20.34 -10.94 -12.56
C PRO A 524 20.12 -11.20 -11.06
N GLY A 525 20.68 -12.31 -10.58
CA GLY A 525 20.81 -12.57 -9.16
C GLY A 525 21.57 -11.41 -8.51
N ARG A 526 20.95 -10.74 -7.54
CA ARG A 526 21.65 -9.91 -6.58
C ARG A 526 22.50 -10.83 -5.70
N GLY A 527 23.70 -11.15 -6.18
CA GLY A 527 24.73 -11.79 -5.38
C GLY A 527 25.19 -10.84 -4.29
N VAL A 528 24.77 -11.11 -3.06
CA VAL A 528 25.47 -10.65 -1.86
C VAL A 528 26.72 -11.52 -1.76
N PRO A 529 27.95 -10.97 -1.77
CA PRO A 529 29.13 -11.80 -1.60
C PRO A 529 29.21 -12.25 -0.14
N ALA A 530 29.02 -13.56 0.08
CA ALA A 530 29.39 -14.22 1.32
C ALA A 530 30.92 -14.20 1.45
N ALA A 531 31.41 -13.58 2.52
CA ALA A 531 32.82 -13.61 2.90
C ALA A 531 33.19 -15.06 3.28
N GLY A 532 34.13 -15.64 2.54
CA GLY A 532 34.71 -16.93 2.83
C GLY A 532 35.59 -16.88 4.08
N ALA A 533 35.31 -17.80 5.01
CA ALA A 533 36.23 -18.18 6.05
C ALA A 533 37.25 -19.18 5.46
N GLY A 534 38.53 -18.89 5.64
CA GLY A 534 39.65 -19.79 5.37
C GLY A 534 40.76 -19.54 6.40
N PRO A 535 41.50 -20.59 6.83
CA PRO A 535 42.14 -20.61 8.14
C PRO A 535 43.63 -20.20 8.16
N VAL A 536 44.03 -19.85 9.39
CA VAL A 536 45.37 -19.78 10.01
C VAL A 536 46.52 -20.47 9.26
N ALA A 537 47.55 -19.68 8.93
CA ALA A 537 48.98 -20.03 9.09
C ALA A 537 49.86 -18.77 8.97
N ASP A 538 50.58 -18.45 10.04
CA ASP A 538 51.82 -17.65 10.11
C ASP A 538 52.98 -18.69 10.20
N PRO A 539 54.30 -18.40 10.06
CA PRO A 539 54.94 -17.09 10.20
C PRO A 539 56.09 -16.74 9.26
N GLY A 540 56.45 -15.45 9.27
CA GLY A 540 57.87 -15.07 9.18
C GLY A 540 58.20 -13.84 8.34
N GLY A 541 58.50 -12.74 9.05
CA GLY A 541 59.74 -12.00 8.81
C GLY A 541 59.66 -10.68 8.01
N GLY A 542 60.18 -9.61 8.63
CA GLY A 542 60.96 -8.59 7.92
C GLY A 542 60.33 -7.21 7.85
N ALA A 543 60.88 -6.30 8.66
CA ALA A 543 60.60 -4.88 8.69
C ALA A 543 61.03 -4.12 7.42
N VAL A 544 60.45 -2.93 7.18
CA VAL A 544 61.15 -1.61 7.04
C VAL A 544 60.17 -0.55 6.49
N HIS A 545 60.38 0.68 6.96
CA HIS A 545 59.71 1.97 6.71
C HIS A 545 59.28 2.31 5.28
N GLY A 546 58.26 3.18 5.19
CA GLY A 546 58.05 4.07 4.05
C GLY A 546 56.75 4.88 4.11
N ASP A 547 56.82 6.11 4.63
CA ASP A 547 55.85 7.17 4.38
C ASP A 547 55.67 7.42 2.87
N GLY A 548 54.44 7.65 2.42
CA GLY A 548 54.17 7.88 1.00
C GLY A 548 52.74 8.29 0.69
N VAL A 549 52.51 9.60 0.76
CA VAL A 549 51.36 10.34 0.22
C VAL A 549 51.06 9.91 -1.23
N GLY A 550 49.80 9.55 -1.52
CA GLY A 550 49.39 9.12 -2.86
C GLY A 550 47.93 9.44 -3.17
N ALA A 551 47.73 10.44 -4.02
CA ALA A 551 46.46 10.95 -4.49
C ALA A 551 45.61 9.91 -5.24
N ARG A 552 44.28 9.97 -5.06
CA ARG A 552 43.30 9.47 -6.05
C ARG A 552 42.43 10.62 -6.51
N ARG A 553 42.73 11.10 -7.72
CA ARG A 553 41.86 11.91 -8.57
C ARG A 553 40.94 10.95 -9.33
N ASP A 554 39.64 11.06 -9.13
CA ASP A 554 38.64 10.55 -10.07
C ASP A 554 38.41 11.60 -11.18
N PRO A 555 38.41 11.22 -12.47
CA PRO A 555 38.01 12.11 -13.55
C PRO A 555 36.49 12.03 -13.73
N ARG A 556 35.78 13.11 -13.35
CA ARG A 556 34.44 13.39 -13.87
C ARG A 556 34.58 14.20 -15.17
N PRO A 557 33.90 13.84 -16.27
CA PRO A 557 33.85 14.69 -17.45
C PRO A 557 32.94 15.91 -17.17
N ALA A 558 33.47 17.09 -17.47
CA ALA A 558 32.77 18.35 -17.42
C ALA A 558 31.71 18.41 -18.54
N LEU A 559 30.44 18.59 -18.15
CA LEU A 559 29.38 19.05 -19.03
C LEU A 559 29.56 20.56 -19.24
N GLY A 560 29.79 20.96 -20.49
CA GLY A 560 29.87 22.36 -20.89
C GLY A 560 28.52 23.09 -20.72
N PRO A 561 28.54 24.43 -20.59
CA PRO A 561 27.33 25.22 -20.37
C PRO A 561 26.46 25.29 -21.65
N PRO A 562 25.13 25.38 -21.49
CA PRO A 562 24.21 25.47 -22.62
C PRO A 562 24.33 26.83 -23.32
N GLY A 563 24.53 26.79 -24.63
CA GLY A 563 24.57 27.97 -25.49
C GLY A 563 23.22 28.70 -25.53
N HIS A 564 23.30 30.03 -25.49
CA HIS A 564 22.19 30.94 -25.75
C HIS A 564 21.64 30.78 -27.18
N PRO A 565 20.31 30.82 -27.39
CA PRO A 565 19.73 30.85 -28.72
C PRO A 565 19.87 32.24 -29.36
N ALA A 566 20.31 32.26 -30.62
CA ALA A 566 20.32 33.43 -31.48
C ALA A 566 18.89 33.88 -31.84
N PRO A 567 18.67 35.20 -32.07
CA PRO A 567 17.36 35.73 -32.44
C PRO A 567 17.00 35.41 -33.89
N LEU A 568 15.73 35.05 -34.12
CA LEU A 568 15.12 34.97 -35.45
C LEU A 568 14.81 36.40 -35.96
N PRO A 569 14.85 36.64 -37.28
CA PRO A 569 14.57 37.95 -37.86
C PRO A 569 13.06 38.21 -37.99
N ASP A 570 12.71 39.48 -37.79
CA ASP A 570 11.36 40.02 -37.88
C ASP A 570 10.68 39.82 -39.25
N ARG A 571 9.40 39.45 -39.19
CA ARG A 571 8.34 39.87 -40.11
C ARG A 571 7.04 40.08 -39.35
#